data_AF-A0A1C5ZMV3-F1
#
_entry.id   AF-A0A1C5ZMV3-F1
#
_cell.length_a   1.000
_cell.length_b   1.000
_cell.length_c   1.000
_cell.angle_alpha   90.00
_cell.angle_beta   90.00
_cell.angle_gamma   90.00
#
_symmetry.space_group_name_H-M   'P 1'
#
loop_
_entity.id
_entity.type
_entity.pdbx_description
1 polymer ?
#
loop_
_entity_poly.entity_id
_entity_poly.type
_entity_poly.pdbx_seq_one_letter_code
_entity_poly.pdbx_strand_id
1 'polypeptide(L)'
;MISDIRVFLCGDDHFRFFGEGPCRLLHLIEETGSLRAAAISMGMAYTKALAIMKRAEKNLGFPLTARRIGGKGGGGSALTPEAKEFLHDYETYRDACIQSSRELYSQIFSKYTSDGSSGKSV
;
A
#
# COMPACT_ATOMS: atom_id res chain seq x y z
N MET A 1 -22.83 -9.37 -4.58
CA MET A 1 -21.76 -9.47 -3.57
C MET A 1 -20.46 -8.89 -4.15
N ILE A 2 -19.54 -8.37 -3.34
CA ILE A 2 -18.32 -7.66 -3.80
C ILE A 2 -17.07 -8.38 -3.25
N SER A 3 -16.02 -8.49 -4.07
CA SER A 3 -14.68 -8.93 -3.64
C SER A 3 -13.87 -7.72 -3.17
N ASP A 4 -13.45 -7.72 -1.91
CA ASP A 4 -12.58 -6.70 -1.32
C ASP A 4 -11.37 -7.37 -0.66
N ILE A 5 -10.26 -7.46 -1.40
CA ILE A 5 -9.00 -7.99 -0.91
C ILE A 5 -7.99 -6.88 -0.71
N ARG A 6 -7.12 -7.04 0.29
CA ARG A 6 -6.02 -6.12 0.57
C ARG A 6 -4.69 -6.86 0.40
N VAL A 7 -3.80 -6.29 -0.41
CA VAL A 7 -2.49 -6.85 -0.69
C VAL A 7 -1.46 -6.23 0.25
N PHE A 8 -0.66 -7.06 0.90
CA PHE A 8 0.43 -6.65 1.79
C PHE A 8 1.65 -7.50 1.50
N LEU A 9 2.83 -6.91 1.64
CA LEU A 9 4.10 -7.63 1.62
C LEU A 9 4.55 -7.90 3.06
N CYS A 10 4.99 -9.13 3.31
CA CYS A 10 5.48 -9.61 4.60
C CYS A 10 6.97 -9.93 4.50
N GLY A 11 7.70 -9.68 5.59
CA GLY A 11 9.07 -10.16 5.72
C GLY A 11 9.08 -11.65 6.07
N ASP A 12 10.28 -12.22 6.19
CA ASP A 12 10.49 -13.62 6.58
C ASP A 12 9.93 -13.94 7.98
N ASP A 13 9.82 -12.92 8.83
CA ASP A 13 9.19 -12.98 10.14
C ASP A 13 7.64 -13.01 10.09
N HIS A 14 7.07 -13.08 8.87
CA HIS A 14 5.64 -13.07 8.56
C HIS A 14 4.93 -11.77 8.98
N PHE A 15 5.69 -10.74 9.36
CA PHE A 15 5.15 -9.46 9.75
C PHE A 15 5.07 -8.52 8.54
N ARG A 16 3.91 -7.89 8.34
CA ARG A 16 3.67 -6.96 7.21
C ARG A 16 4.60 -5.76 7.24
N PHE A 17 5.37 -5.49 6.20
CA PHE A 17 6.22 -4.30 6.15
C PHE A 17 5.75 -3.29 5.10
N PHE A 18 5.03 -3.74 4.07
CA PHE A 18 4.53 -2.88 3.02
C PHE A 18 3.07 -3.19 2.65
N GLY A 19 2.36 -2.18 2.17
CA GLY A 19 0.96 -2.26 1.81
C GLY A 19 0.40 -0.86 1.55
N GLU A 20 -0.92 -0.72 1.60
CA GLU A 20 -1.61 0.55 1.30
C GLU A 20 -1.15 1.74 2.16
N GLY A 21 -0.88 1.51 3.45
CA GLY A 21 -0.43 2.58 4.36
C GLY A 21 0.94 3.17 3.96
N PRO A 22 2.01 2.35 3.91
CA PRO A 22 3.32 2.78 3.43
C PRO A 22 3.30 3.32 1.99
N CYS A 23 2.52 2.71 1.08
CA CYS A 23 2.33 3.18 -0.29
C CYS A 23 1.80 4.61 -0.33
N ARG A 24 0.70 4.88 0.39
CA ARG A 24 0.12 6.23 0.48
C ARG A 24 1.07 7.23 1.14
N LEU A 25 1.83 6.79 2.14
CA LEU A 25 2.83 7.64 2.80
C LEU A 25 3.91 8.10 1.82
N LEU A 26 4.38 7.21 0.94
CA LEU A 26 5.37 7.54 -0.09
C LEU A 26 4.86 8.54 -1.11
N HIS A 27 3.63 8.35 -1.62
CA HIS A 27 2.98 9.33 -2.52
C HIS A 27 2.89 10.72 -1.87
N LEU A 28 2.44 10.78 -0.62
CA LEU A 28 2.37 12.06 0.11
C LEU A 28 3.75 12.68 0.35
N ILE A 29 4.81 11.89 0.46
CA ILE A 29 6.18 12.41 0.56
C ILE A 29 6.60 13.03 -0.78
N GLU A 30 6.30 12.40 -1.92
CA GLU A 30 6.54 13.01 -3.23
C GLU A 30 5.77 14.32 -3.42
N GLU A 31 4.49 14.34 -3.05
CA GLU A 31 3.64 15.53 -3.17
C GLU A 31 4.10 16.68 -2.26
N THR A 32 4.44 16.38 -1.00
CA THR A 32 4.73 17.40 0.01
C THR A 32 6.21 17.72 0.17
N GLY A 33 7.10 16.87 -0.35
CA GLY A 33 8.55 16.93 -0.12
C GLY A 33 8.97 16.73 1.34
N SER A 34 8.09 16.20 2.21
CA SER A 34 8.32 16.11 3.65
C SER A 34 7.59 14.95 4.30
N LEU A 35 8.34 14.05 4.96
CA LEU A 35 7.76 12.98 5.78
C LEU A 35 6.86 13.52 6.90
N ARG A 36 7.18 14.70 7.45
CA ARG A 36 6.37 15.32 8.50
C ARG A 36 5.03 15.79 7.94
N ALA A 37 5.03 16.45 6.79
CA ALA A 37 3.78 16.91 6.15
C ALA A 37 2.93 15.71 5.73
N ALA A 38 3.54 14.68 5.12
CA ALA A 38 2.86 13.44 4.78
C ALA A 38 2.21 12.76 5.99
N ALA A 39 2.91 12.69 7.13
CA ALA A 39 2.36 12.14 8.37
C ALA A 39 1.13 12.92 8.86
N ILE A 40 1.18 14.27 8.82
CA ILE A 40 0.06 15.15 9.17
C ILE A 40 -1.13 14.91 8.24
N SER A 41 -0.90 14.82 6.92
CA SER A 41 -1.95 14.54 5.93
C SER A 41 -2.63 13.18 6.13
N MET A 42 -1.92 12.21 6.72
CA MET A 42 -2.48 10.90 7.10
C MET A 42 -3.09 10.88 8.51
N GLY A 43 -3.13 12.02 9.23
CA GLY A 43 -3.62 12.08 10.60
C GLY A 43 -2.80 11.23 11.57
N MET A 44 -1.50 11.02 11.31
CA MET A 44 -0.63 10.20 12.14
C MET A 44 0.53 10.97 12.75
N ALA A 45 1.02 10.50 13.90
CA ALA A 45 2.22 11.04 14.51
C ALA A 45 3.44 10.83 13.61
N TYR A 46 4.33 11.83 13.54
CA TYR A 46 5.57 11.75 12.77
C TYR A 46 6.44 10.54 13.16
N THR A 47 6.49 10.19 14.45
CA THR A 47 7.22 9.02 14.96
C THR A 47 6.68 7.70 14.40
N LYS A 48 5.35 7.63 14.18
CA LYS A 48 4.71 6.46 13.54
C LYS A 48 5.08 6.37 12.06
N ALA A 49 5.07 7.50 11.34
CA ALA A 49 5.51 7.54 9.95
C ALA A 49 6.99 7.12 9.81
N LEU A 50 7.87 7.62 10.69
CA LEU A 50 9.28 7.18 10.75
C LEU A 50 9.41 5.68 11.03
N ALA A 51 8.63 5.12 11.96
CA ALA A 51 8.67 3.70 12.27
C ALA A 51 8.21 2.83 11.09
N ILE A 52 7.18 3.27 10.36
CA ILE A 52 6.71 2.63 9.13
C ILE A 52 7.83 2.62 8.08
N MET A 53 8.44 3.77 7.81
CA MET A 53 9.53 3.91 6.83
C MET A 53 10.71 3.02 7.18
N LYS A 54 11.21 3.08 8.43
CA LYS A 54 12.33 2.25 8.89
C LYS A 54 12.07 0.76 8.76
N ARG A 55 10.84 0.32 9.05
CA ARG A 55 10.48 -1.09 8.92
C ARG A 55 10.46 -1.53 7.46
N ALA A 56 9.94 -0.71 6.57
CA ALA A 56 9.94 -0.99 5.14
C ALA A 56 11.38 -1.03 4.61
N GLU A 57 12.20 -0.02 4.88
CA GLU A 57 13.62 0.04 4.48
C GLU A 57 14.43 -1.16 5.01
N LYS A 58 14.19 -1.58 6.25
CA LYS A 58 14.85 -2.77 6.82
C LYS A 58 14.54 -4.04 6.03
N ASN A 59 13.28 -4.24 5.62
CA ASN A 59 12.87 -5.43 4.88
C ASN A 59 13.27 -5.36 3.40
N LEU A 60 13.31 -4.15 2.83
CA LEU A 60 13.68 -3.92 1.44
C LEU A 60 15.19 -3.92 1.21
N GLY A 61 15.99 -3.58 2.23
CA GLY A 61 17.45 -3.51 2.12
C GLY A 61 17.97 -2.23 1.46
N PHE A 62 17.11 -1.25 1.18
CA PHE A 62 17.47 0.03 0.58
C PHE A 62 16.69 1.20 1.21
N PRO A 63 17.22 2.44 1.19
CA PRO A 63 16.53 3.61 1.69
C PRO A 63 15.38 4.00 0.76
N LEU A 64 14.22 4.30 1.34
CA LEU A 64 13.04 4.73 0.60
C LEU A 64 13.05 6.25 0.34
N THR A 65 13.77 7.01 1.15
CA THR A 65 13.89 8.46 1.00
C THR A 65 15.34 8.92 1.04
N ALA A 66 15.69 9.82 0.12
CA ALA A 66 16.92 10.59 0.18
C ALA A 66 16.73 11.77 1.14
N ARG A 67 17.67 11.95 2.07
CA ARG A 67 17.73 13.17 2.89
C ARG A 67 18.32 14.30 2.07
N ARG A 68 17.59 15.41 1.90
CA ARG A 68 18.23 16.68 1.54
C ARG A 68 18.85 17.30 2.79
N ILE A 69 20.17 17.42 2.82
CA ILE A 69 20.88 18.19 3.86
C ILE A 69 20.48 19.66 3.66
N GLY A 70 19.79 20.27 4.63
CA GLY A 70 19.37 21.66 4.48
C GLY A 70 18.88 22.34 5.75
N GLY A 71 19.78 23.10 6.39
CA GLY A 71 19.55 24.37 7.11
C GLY A 71 18.43 24.53 8.15
N LYS A 72 18.29 25.76 8.67
CA LYS A 72 17.37 26.18 9.76
C LYS A 72 15.88 25.85 9.57
N GLY A 73 15.45 25.32 8.43
CA GLY A 73 14.06 24.98 8.08
C GLY A 73 13.71 23.49 8.03
N GLY A 74 14.69 22.59 8.18
CA GLY A 74 14.45 21.15 8.18
C GLY A 74 14.56 20.51 6.79
N GLY A 75 15.44 19.52 6.66
CA GLY A 75 15.72 18.82 5.41
C GLY A 75 14.48 18.13 4.83
N GLY A 76 14.21 18.38 3.55
CA GLY A 76 13.15 17.71 2.81
C GLY A 76 13.40 16.20 2.66
N SER A 77 12.31 15.46 2.41
CA SER A 77 12.32 14.04 2.09
C SER A 77 11.85 13.87 0.66
N ALA A 78 12.66 13.25 -0.19
CA ALA A 78 12.27 12.86 -1.54
C ALA A 78 12.49 11.36 -1.69
N LEU A 79 11.68 10.67 -2.49
CA LEU A 79 11.90 9.26 -2.79
C LEU A 79 13.24 9.07 -3.51
N THR A 80 13.91 7.97 -3.22
CA THR A 80 15.04 7.50 -4.03
C THR A 80 14.53 6.94 -5.36
N PRO A 81 15.36 6.87 -6.42
CA PRO A 81 14.98 6.21 -7.67
C PRO A 81 14.48 4.78 -7.44
N GLU A 82 15.19 4.01 -6.60
CA GLU A 82 14.85 2.62 -6.27
C GLU A 82 13.50 2.52 -5.54
N ALA A 83 13.17 3.50 -4.69
CA ALA A 83 11.86 3.57 -4.05
C ALA A 83 10.71 3.82 -5.03
N LYS A 84 10.95 4.60 -6.08
CA LYS A 84 9.95 4.87 -7.12
C LYS A 84 9.67 3.64 -7.96
N GLU A 85 10.73 2.93 -8.35
CA GLU A 85 10.61 1.65 -9.06
C GLU A 85 9.85 0.63 -8.21
N PHE A 86 10.24 0.45 -6.94
CA PHE A 86 9.53 -0.44 -6.03
C PHE A 86 8.06 -0.06 -5.81
N LEU A 87 7.76 1.24 -5.67
CA LEU A 87 6.38 1.72 -5.52
C LEU A 87 5.53 1.35 -6.74
N HIS A 88 6.07 1.57 -7.95
CA HIS A 88 5.43 1.19 -9.20
C HIS A 88 5.16 -0.32 -9.30
N ASP A 89 6.15 -1.14 -8.96
CA ASP A 89 6.03 -2.60 -8.99
C ASP A 89 4.99 -3.10 -7.98
N TYR A 90 4.97 -2.55 -6.76
CA TYR A 90 3.97 -2.88 -5.75
C TYR A 90 2.55 -2.55 -6.22
N GLU A 91 2.34 -1.36 -6.81
CA GLU A 91 1.02 -0.95 -7.30
C GLU A 91 0.56 -1.83 -8.46
N THR A 92 1.46 -2.13 -9.40
CA THR A 92 1.20 -3.03 -10.52
C THR A 92 0.79 -4.42 -10.03
N TYR A 93 1.53 -4.99 -9.07
CA TYR A 93 1.21 -6.27 -8.46
C TYR A 93 -0.13 -6.23 -7.69
N ARG A 94 -0.35 -5.19 -6.86
CA ARG A 94 -1.61 -5.00 -6.11
C ARG A 94 -2.80 -4.99 -7.04
N ASP A 95 -2.73 -4.21 -8.12
CA ASP A 95 -3.84 -4.01 -9.04
C ASP A 95 -4.14 -5.28 -9.82
N ALA A 96 -3.10 -6.02 -10.25
CA ALA A 96 -3.25 -7.35 -10.85
C ALA A 96 -3.94 -8.34 -9.90
N CYS A 97 -3.51 -8.42 -8.63
CA CYS A 97 -4.15 -9.27 -7.63
C CYS A 97 -5.62 -8.91 -7.41
N ILE A 98 -5.95 -7.63 -7.28
CA ILE A 98 -7.33 -7.16 -7.10
C ILE A 98 -8.18 -7.53 -8.32
N GLN A 99 -7.65 -7.35 -9.52
CA GLN A 99 -8.34 -7.69 -10.77
C GLN A 99 -8.62 -9.20 -10.85
N SER A 100 -7.60 -10.04 -10.66
CA SER A 100 -7.77 -11.49 -10.64
C SER A 100 -8.72 -11.95 -9.54
N SER A 101 -8.68 -11.33 -8.36
CA SER A 101 -9.61 -11.64 -7.27
C SER A 101 -11.05 -11.36 -7.66
N ARG A 102 -11.33 -10.24 -8.34
CA ARG A 102 -12.68 -9.92 -8.83
C ARG A 102 -13.17 -10.94 -9.85
N GLU A 103 -12.32 -11.33 -10.79
CA GLU A 103 -12.64 -12.33 -11.82
C GLU A 103 -12.93 -13.70 -11.21
N LEU A 104 -12.03 -14.19 -10.35
CA LEU A 104 -12.20 -15.46 -9.65
C LEU A 104 -13.43 -15.45 -8.74
N TYR A 105 -13.69 -14.33 -8.06
CA TYR A 105 -14.85 -14.18 -7.22
C TYR A 105 -16.15 -14.35 -8.03
N SER A 106 -16.27 -13.64 -9.16
CA SER A 106 -17.43 -13.78 -10.04
C SER A 106 -17.59 -15.20 -10.55
N GLN A 107 -16.50 -15.86 -10.97
CA GLN A 107 -16.56 -17.24 -11.46
C GLN A 107 -17.01 -18.23 -10.38
N ILE A 108 -16.36 -18.21 -9.21
CA ILE A 108 -16.54 -19.19 -8.14
C ILE A 108 -17.88 -19.00 -7.41
N PHE A 109 -18.28 -17.75 -7.16
CA PHE A 109 -19.47 -17.45 -6.36
C PHE A 109 -20.73 -17.16 -7.19
N SER A 110 -20.65 -17.15 -8.53
CA SER A 110 -21.80 -16.98 -9.45
C SER A 110 -23.01 -17.87 -9.14
N LYS A 111 -22.78 -19.12 -8.70
CA LYS A 111 -23.87 -20.05 -8.36
C LYS A 111 -24.73 -19.59 -7.17
N TYR A 112 -24.19 -18.73 -6.30
CA TYR A 112 -24.90 -18.15 -5.17
C TYR A 112 -25.59 -16.82 -5.51
N THR A 113 -25.41 -16.31 -6.73
CA THR A 113 -26.07 -15.09 -7.23
C THR A 113 -27.30 -15.38 -8.09
N SER A 114 -27.72 -16.64 -8.20
CA SER A 114 -28.95 -17.02 -8.88
C SER A 114 -30.14 -16.70 -7.99
N ASP A 115 -30.91 -15.68 -8.37
CA ASP A 115 -32.21 -15.38 -7.78
C ASP A 115 -33.09 -16.63 -7.72
N GLY A 116 -33.77 -16.79 -6.59
CA GLY A 116 -34.71 -17.88 -6.35
C GLY A 116 -35.84 -17.87 -7.37
N SER A 117 -35.79 -18.79 -8.32
CA SER A 117 -36.95 -19.29 -9.06
C SER A 117 -36.72 -20.73 -9.50
N SER A 118 -36.78 -21.64 -8.53
CA SER A 118 -37.05 -23.05 -8.78
C SER A 118 -38.22 -23.50 -7.90
N GLY A 119 -39.42 -23.38 -8.47
CA GLY A 119 -40.54 -24.32 -8.32
C GLY A 119 -41.04 -24.66 -6.91
N LYS A 120 -42.10 -23.97 -6.48
CA LYS A 120 -43.22 -24.65 -5.82
C LYS A 120 -44.36 -24.80 -6.83
N SER A 121 -44.42 -25.96 -7.45
CA SER A 121 -45.64 -26.49 -8.07
C SER A 121 -45.66 -27.99 -7.82
N VAL A 122 -46.31 -28.37 -6.71
CA VAL A 122 -47.17 -29.56 -6.56
C VAL A 122 -48.20 -29.21 -5.49
#